data_AF-A0AAU5PYF3-F1
#
_entry.id   AF-A0AAU5PYF3-F1
#
_cell.length_a   1.000
_cell.length_b   1.000
_cell.length_c   1.000
_cell.angle_alpha   90.00
_cell.angle_beta   90.00
_cell.angle_gamma   90.00
#
_symmetry.space_group_name_H-M   'P 1'
#
loop_
_entity.id
_entity.type
_entity.pdbx_description
1 polymer ?
#
loop_
_entity_poly.entity_id
_entity_poly.type
_entity_poly.pdbx_seq_one_letter_code
_entity_poly.pdbx_strand_id
1 'polypeptide(L)'
;MLKRDINRLQSLKIRRTVVPAKSVEDAYHLVYSSTQPWLGLARTQRTASDSPADQLRWEGWIAALTPSPHGIRGTWAKACLLAGQGRDMLWALIEALVPGRSVGSISQEIQQRIASGALAPPSRLRERRLARSLRVPASSVRLALADLATTGLVEVSANGCFAVVAVSAHVSRHSQQQAITICATEMRAA
;
A
#
# COMPACT_ATOMS: atom_id res chain seq x y z
N MET A 1 3.19 16.66 -17.94
CA MET A 1 2.25 17.28 -16.99
C MET A 1 2.41 16.71 -15.58
N LEU A 2 2.29 15.40 -15.34
CA LEU A 2 2.50 14.76 -14.02
C LEU A 2 3.73 15.24 -13.22
N LYS A 3 4.92 15.30 -13.85
CA LYS A 3 6.16 15.79 -13.19
C LYS A 3 6.04 17.23 -12.66
N ARG A 4 5.27 18.10 -13.35
CA ARG A 4 5.03 19.49 -12.91
C ARG A 4 4.21 19.50 -11.63
N ASP A 5 3.16 18.69 -11.55
CA ASP A 5 2.29 18.62 -10.38
C ASP A 5 3.01 17.97 -9.18
N ILE A 6 3.85 16.97 -9.41
CA ILE A 6 4.76 16.42 -8.39
C ILE A 6 5.64 17.55 -7.80
N ASN A 7 6.27 18.36 -8.66
CA ASN A 7 7.14 19.46 -8.22
C ASN A 7 6.36 20.54 -7.45
N ARG A 8 5.11 20.84 -7.84
CA ARG A 8 4.23 21.77 -7.10
C ARG A 8 4.01 21.29 -5.67
N LEU A 9 3.74 20.00 -5.48
CA LEU A 9 3.52 19.41 -4.16
C LEU A 9 4.79 19.37 -3.29
N GLN A 10 5.99 19.37 -3.88
CA GLN A 10 7.25 19.42 -3.11
C GLN A 10 7.46 20.72 -2.34
N SER A 11 6.73 21.78 -2.70
CA SER A 11 6.79 23.08 -2.01
C SER A 11 6.21 23.02 -0.59
N LEU A 12 5.33 22.04 -0.32
CA LEU A 12 4.75 21.79 1.00
C LEU A 12 5.73 20.97 1.86
N LYS A 13 6.46 21.66 2.74
CA LYS A 13 7.42 21.07 3.70
C LYS A 13 6.96 21.27 5.14
N ILE A 14 7.36 20.35 6.02
CA ILE A 14 6.91 20.23 7.42
C ILE A 14 7.41 21.38 8.35
N ARG A 15 8.21 22.34 7.88
CA ARG A 15 8.91 23.30 8.76
C ARG A 15 8.17 24.61 9.02
N ARG A 16 6.97 24.58 9.63
CA ARG A 16 6.34 25.78 10.20
C ARG A 16 5.72 25.50 11.56
N THR A 17 6.14 26.26 12.57
CA THR A 17 5.70 26.13 13.97
C THR A 17 4.33 26.77 14.22
N VAL A 18 3.97 27.81 13.47
CA VAL A 18 2.64 28.42 13.47
C VAL A 18 2.25 28.71 12.02
N VAL A 19 1.07 28.24 11.60
CA VAL A 19 0.58 28.40 10.23
C VAL A 19 -0.80 29.04 10.26
N PRO A 20 -0.99 30.19 9.58
CA PRO A 20 -2.31 30.82 9.47
C PRO A 20 -3.33 29.87 8.82
N ALA A 21 -4.61 29.97 9.23
CA ALA A 21 -5.69 29.16 8.67
C ALA A 21 -5.75 29.23 7.13
N LYS A 22 -5.58 30.43 6.58
CA LYS A 22 -5.50 30.67 5.13
C LYS A 22 -4.40 29.86 4.45
N SER A 23 -3.20 29.78 5.05
CA SER A 23 -2.11 28.99 4.49
C SER A 23 -2.39 27.48 4.53
N VAL A 24 -3.15 27.01 5.52
CA VAL A 24 -3.62 25.62 5.54
C VAL A 24 -4.58 25.40 4.37
N GLU A 25 -5.59 26.24 4.23
CA GLU A 25 -6.58 26.16 3.14
C GLU A 25 -5.91 26.21 1.75
N ASP A 26 -5.00 27.16 1.52
CA ASP A 26 -4.21 27.28 0.29
C ASP A 26 -3.42 25.99 -0.02
N ALA A 27 -2.87 25.34 1.02
CA ALA A 27 -2.15 24.08 0.84
C ALA A 27 -3.09 22.93 0.43
N TYR A 28 -4.28 22.84 1.00
CA TYR A 28 -5.30 21.87 0.57
C TYR A 28 -5.73 22.12 -0.87
N HIS A 29 -6.00 23.38 -1.24
CA HIS A 29 -6.32 23.74 -2.62
C HIS A 29 -5.20 23.38 -3.59
N LEU A 30 -3.93 23.62 -3.21
CA LEU A 30 -2.78 23.22 -4.01
C LEU A 30 -2.74 21.69 -4.21
N VAL A 31 -2.97 20.91 -3.15
CA VAL A 31 -3.02 19.44 -3.24
C VAL A 31 -4.11 19.01 -4.22
N TYR A 32 -5.36 19.43 -3.98
CA TYR A 32 -6.48 19.00 -4.79
C TYR A 32 -6.37 19.45 -6.24
N SER A 33 -5.99 20.70 -6.51
CA SER A 33 -5.79 21.19 -7.88
C SER A 33 -4.68 20.44 -8.63
N SER A 34 -3.66 19.94 -7.91
CA SER A 34 -2.56 19.17 -8.50
C SER A 34 -2.92 17.70 -8.74
N THR A 35 -3.83 17.11 -7.96
CA THR A 35 -4.15 15.67 -8.02
C THR A 35 -5.48 15.34 -8.70
N GLN A 36 -6.49 16.23 -8.63
CA GLN A 36 -7.84 16.01 -9.16
C GLN A 36 -7.87 15.57 -10.63
N PRO A 37 -7.14 16.22 -11.56
CA PRO A 37 -7.14 15.82 -12.98
C PRO A 37 -6.72 14.36 -13.20
N TRP A 38 -6.00 13.77 -12.24
CA TRP A 38 -5.40 12.45 -12.35
C TRP A 38 -6.22 11.35 -11.66
N LEU A 39 -7.27 11.69 -10.91
CA LEU A 39 -8.08 10.70 -10.20
C LEU A 39 -8.86 9.76 -11.14
N GLY A 40 -9.23 10.23 -12.33
CA GLY A 40 -9.82 9.37 -13.36
C GLY A 40 -8.87 8.24 -13.75
N LEU A 41 -7.62 8.59 -14.05
CA LEU A 41 -6.58 7.62 -14.41
C LEU A 41 -6.25 6.70 -13.24
N ALA A 42 -6.17 7.22 -12.01
CA ALA A 42 -5.94 6.40 -10.81
C ALA A 42 -7.05 5.35 -10.61
N ARG A 43 -8.33 5.69 -10.87
CA ARG A 43 -9.44 4.73 -10.82
C ARG A 43 -9.30 3.65 -11.90
N THR A 44 -8.89 4.01 -13.12
CA THR A 44 -8.59 3.04 -14.18
C THR A 44 -7.47 2.09 -13.76
N GLN A 45 -6.38 2.61 -13.20
CA GLN A 45 -5.26 1.78 -12.73
C GLN A 45 -5.70 0.83 -11.60
N ARG A 46 -6.51 1.31 -10.66
CA ARG A 46 -7.11 0.45 -9.63
C ARG A 46 -7.85 -0.74 -10.25
N THR A 47 -8.74 -0.48 -11.21
CA THR A 47 -9.55 -1.55 -11.84
C THR A 47 -8.73 -2.48 -12.73
N ALA A 48 -7.65 -1.99 -13.34
CA ALA A 48 -6.77 -2.79 -14.20
C ALA A 48 -5.76 -3.65 -13.43
N SER A 49 -5.48 -3.34 -12.16
CA SER A 49 -4.48 -4.04 -11.37
C SER A 49 -4.94 -5.45 -10.97
N ASP A 50 -4.05 -6.43 -11.11
CA ASP A 50 -4.27 -7.84 -10.73
C ASP A 50 -3.88 -8.14 -9.27
N SER A 51 -3.40 -7.14 -8.53
CA SER A 51 -2.90 -7.25 -7.15
C SER A 51 -3.86 -6.59 -6.16
N PRO A 52 -4.45 -7.34 -5.20
CA PRO A 52 -5.28 -6.77 -4.14
C PRO A 52 -4.56 -5.69 -3.32
N ALA A 53 -3.28 -5.87 -3.00
CA ALA A 53 -2.50 -4.86 -2.29
C ALA A 53 -2.33 -3.57 -3.12
N ASP A 54 -2.13 -3.70 -4.43
CA ASP A 54 -2.04 -2.54 -5.31
C ASP A 54 -3.40 -1.84 -5.47
N GLN A 55 -4.49 -2.60 -5.60
CA GLN A 55 -5.85 -2.06 -5.60
C GLN A 55 -6.13 -1.24 -4.33
N LEU A 56 -5.86 -1.79 -3.14
CA LEU A 56 -6.02 -1.10 -1.86
C LEU A 56 -5.16 0.16 -1.75
N ARG A 57 -3.93 0.11 -2.28
CA ARG A 57 -3.05 1.28 -2.34
C ARG A 57 -3.67 2.40 -3.18
N TRP A 58 -4.20 2.08 -4.36
CA TRP A 58 -4.90 3.06 -5.20
C TRP A 58 -6.15 3.60 -4.53
N GLU A 59 -6.95 2.74 -3.87
CA GLU A 59 -8.15 3.17 -3.13
C GLU A 59 -7.82 4.16 -2.02
N GLY A 60 -6.79 3.89 -1.23
CA GLY A 60 -6.34 4.79 -0.17
C GLY A 60 -5.97 6.18 -0.70
N TRP A 61 -5.26 6.26 -1.82
CA TRP A 61 -4.94 7.53 -2.46
C TRP A 61 -6.17 8.23 -3.04
N ILE A 62 -7.04 7.51 -3.74
CA ILE A 62 -8.27 8.08 -4.33
C ILE A 62 -9.17 8.64 -3.22
N ALA A 63 -9.35 7.89 -2.12
CA ALA A 63 -10.16 8.33 -0.99
C ALA A 63 -9.56 9.56 -0.30
N ALA A 64 -8.24 9.59 -0.05
CA ALA A 64 -7.58 10.71 0.61
C ALA A 64 -7.57 12.00 -0.24
N LEU A 65 -7.44 11.85 -1.56
CA LEU A 65 -7.28 12.98 -2.50
C LEU A 65 -8.60 13.44 -3.14
N THR A 66 -9.71 12.82 -2.76
CA THR A 66 -11.07 13.31 -3.09
C THR A 66 -11.51 14.31 -2.02
N PRO A 67 -11.80 15.57 -2.38
CA PRO A 67 -12.29 16.58 -1.45
C PRO A 67 -13.54 16.11 -0.72
N SER A 68 -13.61 16.40 0.58
CA SER A 68 -14.84 16.20 1.35
C SER A 68 -15.89 17.22 0.91
N PRO A 69 -17.17 16.83 0.79
CA PRO A 69 -18.26 17.77 0.53
C PRO A 69 -18.48 18.77 1.67
N HIS A 70 -17.93 18.50 2.86
CA HIS A 70 -18.07 19.35 4.06
C HIS A 70 -17.03 20.49 4.13
N GLY A 71 -16.32 20.74 3.02
CA GLY A 71 -15.29 21.78 2.92
C GLY A 71 -13.93 21.37 3.50
N ILE A 72 -12.96 22.26 3.35
CA ILE A 72 -11.58 22.05 3.80
C ILE A 72 -11.51 22.33 5.31
N ARG A 73 -11.39 21.27 6.12
CA ARG A 73 -11.05 21.36 7.55
C ARG A 73 -9.86 20.45 7.84
N GLY A 74 -8.78 21.02 8.36
CA GLY A 74 -7.60 20.25 8.70
C GLY A 74 -6.45 21.06 9.26
N THR A 75 -5.34 20.37 9.49
CA THR A 75 -4.10 20.94 10.01
C THR A 75 -3.04 21.00 8.90
N TRP A 76 -2.03 21.84 9.08
CA TRP A 76 -0.87 21.87 8.17
C TRP A 76 -0.20 20.50 8.03
N ALA A 77 -0.09 19.74 9.13
CA ALA A 77 0.47 18.39 9.11
C ALA A 77 -0.33 17.45 8.20
N LYS A 78 -1.67 17.52 8.26
CA LYS A 78 -2.54 16.73 7.38
C LYS A 78 -2.43 17.18 5.92
N ALA A 79 -2.29 18.48 5.64
CA ALA A 79 -2.02 18.98 4.29
C ALA A 79 -0.69 18.45 3.74
N CYS A 80 0.37 18.42 4.55
CA CYS A 80 1.68 17.87 4.16
C CYS A 80 1.61 16.36 3.90
N LEU A 81 0.85 15.62 4.72
CA LEU A 81 0.62 14.19 4.52
C LEU A 81 -0.11 13.94 3.19
N LEU A 82 -1.19 14.69 2.92
CA LEU A 82 -1.92 14.61 1.66
C LEU A 82 -1.04 14.98 0.46
N ALA A 83 -0.14 15.97 0.60
CA ALA A 83 0.84 16.29 -0.44
C ALA A 83 1.87 15.16 -0.66
N GLY A 84 2.23 14.42 0.40
CA GLY A 84 3.01 13.18 0.29
C GLY A 84 2.25 12.13 -0.52
N GLN A 85 1.03 11.81 -0.11
CA GLN A 85 0.17 10.84 -0.81
C GLN A 85 -0.09 11.24 -2.28
N GLY A 86 -0.30 12.53 -2.54
CA GLY A 86 -0.43 13.05 -3.90
C GLY A 86 0.82 12.81 -4.74
N ARG A 87 2.02 13.06 -4.19
CA ARG A 87 3.27 12.76 -4.91
C ARG A 87 3.45 11.28 -5.17
N ASP A 88 3.15 10.44 -4.18
CA ASP A 88 3.29 8.98 -4.30
C ASP A 88 2.33 8.44 -5.37
N MET A 89 1.08 8.89 -5.38
CA MET A 89 0.09 8.53 -6.41
C MET A 89 0.56 8.96 -7.81
N LEU A 90 1.03 10.20 -7.96
CA LEU A 90 1.48 10.72 -9.26
C LEU A 90 2.74 9.99 -9.76
N TRP A 91 3.65 9.60 -8.86
CA TRP A 91 4.80 8.76 -9.22
C TRP A 91 4.36 7.36 -9.63
N ALA A 92 3.44 6.75 -8.91
CA ALA A 92 2.90 5.44 -9.27
C ALA A 92 2.19 5.48 -10.64
N LEU A 93 1.52 6.59 -10.98
CA LEU A 93 0.94 6.78 -12.32
C LEU A 93 2.03 6.87 -13.40
N ILE A 94 3.14 7.55 -13.15
CA ILE A 94 4.29 7.58 -14.09
C ILE A 94 4.84 6.17 -14.28
N GLU A 95 5.01 5.41 -13.21
CA GLU A 95 5.50 4.02 -13.26
C GLU A 95 4.54 3.12 -14.04
N ALA A 96 3.23 3.24 -13.83
CA ALA A 96 2.21 2.44 -14.50
C ALA A 96 2.10 2.70 -16.02
N LEU A 97 2.62 3.84 -16.50
CA LEU A 97 2.70 4.13 -17.94
C LEU A 97 3.85 3.38 -18.63
N VAL A 98 4.79 2.81 -17.88
CA VAL A 98 5.89 2.02 -18.44
C VAL A 98 5.46 0.56 -18.51
N PRO A 99 5.45 -0.08 -19.69
CA PRO A 99 5.17 -1.50 -19.81
C PRO A 99 6.13 -2.32 -18.96
N GLY A 100 5.58 -3.19 -18.10
CA GLY A 100 6.35 -3.99 -17.16
C GLY A 100 5.62 -5.25 -16.75
N ARG A 101 6.28 -6.09 -15.95
CA ARG A 101 5.65 -7.27 -15.37
C ARG A 101 4.56 -6.83 -14.38
N SER A 102 3.40 -7.49 -14.43
CA SER A 102 2.34 -7.26 -13.45
C SER A 102 2.77 -7.70 -12.05
N VAL A 103 2.13 -7.14 -11.02
CA VAL A 103 2.40 -7.52 -9.62
C VAL A 103 2.00 -8.98 -9.39
N GLY A 104 0.89 -9.44 -9.98
CA GLY A 104 0.49 -10.85 -9.92
C GLY A 104 1.56 -11.79 -10.49
N SER A 105 2.16 -11.46 -11.64
CA SER A 105 3.26 -12.26 -12.23
C SER A 105 4.50 -12.30 -11.32
N ILE A 106 4.83 -11.19 -10.65
CA ILE A 106 5.93 -11.12 -9.69
C ILE A 106 5.63 -11.99 -8.47
N SER A 107 4.39 -11.94 -7.96
CA SER A 107 3.92 -12.76 -6.83
C SER A 107 4.03 -14.25 -7.12
N GLN A 108 3.55 -14.69 -8.29
CA GLN A 108 3.65 -16.09 -8.73
C GLN A 108 5.10 -16.59 -8.82
N GLU A 109 6.00 -15.77 -9.37
CA GLU A 109 7.42 -16.11 -9.47
C GLU A 109 8.07 -16.23 -8.07
N ILE A 110 7.73 -15.34 -7.13
CA ILE A 110 8.23 -15.42 -5.74
C ILE A 110 7.69 -16.70 -5.08
N GLN A 111 6.41 -17.01 -5.27
CA GLN A 111 5.80 -18.25 -4.75
C GLN A 111 6.50 -19.50 -5.31
N GLN A 112 6.81 -19.55 -6.61
CA GLN A 112 7.55 -20.66 -7.21
C GLN A 112 8.95 -20.82 -6.61
N ARG A 113 9.64 -19.72 -6.31
CA ARG A 113 10.96 -19.76 -5.65
C ARG A 113 10.90 -20.20 -4.19
N ILE A 114 9.81 -19.93 -3.50
CA ILE A 114 9.56 -20.48 -2.16
C ILE A 114 9.32 -21.99 -2.27
N ALA A 115 8.47 -22.41 -3.21
CA ALA A 115 8.14 -23.82 -3.42
C ALA A 115 9.34 -24.68 -3.84
N SER A 116 10.25 -24.14 -4.66
CA SER A 116 11.48 -24.82 -5.06
C SER A 116 12.59 -24.82 -3.99
N GLY A 117 12.36 -24.17 -2.85
CA GLY A 117 13.34 -24.04 -1.77
C GLY A 117 14.43 -22.98 -2.01
N ALA A 118 14.43 -22.31 -3.16
CA ALA A 118 15.37 -21.21 -3.45
C ALA A 118 15.22 -20.02 -2.47
N LEU A 119 14.02 -19.87 -1.90
CA LEU A 119 13.72 -18.98 -0.77
C LEU A 119 13.26 -19.81 0.43
N ALA A 120 14.20 -20.44 1.13
CA ALA A 120 13.91 -21.32 2.26
C ALA A 120 13.32 -20.57 3.47
N PRO A 121 12.25 -21.06 4.12
CA PRO A 121 11.81 -20.55 5.41
C PRO A 121 12.82 -20.84 6.55
N PRO A 122 12.96 -19.99 7.59
CA PRO A 122 12.42 -18.64 7.76
C PRO A 122 13.40 -17.57 7.24
N SER A 123 13.55 -17.46 5.92
CA SER A 123 14.42 -16.42 5.34
C SER A 123 13.75 -15.06 5.34
N ARG A 124 14.49 -14.04 5.79
CA ARG A 124 14.11 -12.63 5.59
C ARG A 124 14.17 -12.28 4.11
N LEU A 125 13.06 -11.77 3.59
CA LEU A 125 12.93 -11.33 2.21
C LEU A 125 13.34 -9.87 2.09
N ARG A 126 14.52 -9.65 1.51
CA ARG A 126 15.03 -8.30 1.23
C ARG A 126 14.50 -7.81 -0.11
N GLU A 127 13.54 -6.87 -0.07
CA GLU A 127 12.91 -6.28 -1.27
C GLU A 127 13.91 -5.88 -2.34
N ARG A 128 14.96 -5.11 -1.99
CA ARG A 128 15.99 -4.66 -2.94
C ARG A 128 16.74 -5.80 -3.61
N ARG A 129 16.98 -6.91 -2.89
CA ARG A 129 17.68 -8.08 -3.45
C ARG A 129 16.77 -8.83 -4.41
N LEU A 130 15.51 -9.02 -4.03
CA LEU A 130 14.50 -9.65 -4.89
C LEU A 130 14.25 -8.82 -6.15
N ALA A 131 14.08 -7.50 -6.01
CA ALA A 131 13.88 -6.57 -7.11
C ALA A 131 14.99 -6.66 -8.16
N ARG A 132 16.26 -6.70 -7.72
CA ARG A 132 17.41 -6.90 -8.62
C ARG A 132 17.38 -8.26 -9.31
N SER A 133 17.10 -9.32 -8.56
CA SER A 133 17.05 -10.69 -9.12
C SER A 133 15.93 -10.86 -10.14
N LEU A 134 14.79 -10.22 -9.90
CA LEU A 134 13.60 -10.26 -10.74
C LEU A 134 13.61 -9.20 -11.85
N ARG A 135 14.56 -8.26 -11.82
CA ARG A 135 14.67 -7.10 -12.72
C ARG A 135 13.40 -6.26 -12.77
N VAL A 136 12.79 -6.03 -11.61
CA VAL A 136 11.57 -5.23 -11.44
C VAL A 136 11.77 -4.15 -10.37
N PRO A 137 10.93 -3.10 -10.35
CA PRO A 137 10.95 -2.10 -9.29
C PRO A 137 10.73 -2.72 -7.91
N ALA A 138 11.39 -2.16 -6.89
CA ALA A 138 11.22 -2.62 -5.50
C ALA A 138 9.80 -2.39 -4.97
N SER A 139 9.11 -1.35 -5.47
CA SER A 139 7.69 -1.08 -5.17
C SER A 139 6.80 -2.25 -5.59
N SER A 140 6.99 -2.79 -6.80
CA SER A 140 6.24 -3.96 -7.30
C SER A 140 6.51 -5.22 -6.49
N VAL A 141 7.75 -5.43 -6.03
CA VAL A 141 8.08 -6.54 -5.12
C VAL A 141 7.37 -6.39 -3.79
N ARG A 142 7.37 -5.19 -3.20
CA ARG A 142 6.67 -4.95 -1.93
C ARG A 142 5.18 -5.25 -2.02
N LEU A 143 4.53 -4.87 -3.13
CA LEU A 143 3.13 -5.18 -3.37
C LEU A 143 2.89 -6.69 -3.49
N ALA A 144 3.73 -7.38 -4.27
CA ALA A 144 3.65 -8.83 -4.40
C ALA A 144 3.86 -9.55 -3.05
N LEU A 145 4.78 -9.07 -2.21
CA LEU A 145 4.99 -9.61 -0.87
C LEU A 145 3.82 -9.32 0.07
N ALA A 146 3.15 -8.18 -0.08
CA ALA A 146 1.93 -7.87 0.67
C ALA A 146 0.78 -8.81 0.26
N ASP A 147 0.62 -9.11 -1.04
CA ASP A 147 -0.35 -10.09 -1.52
C ASP A 147 -0.05 -11.49 -0.92
N LEU A 148 1.20 -11.95 -0.98
CA LEU A 148 1.61 -13.24 -0.41
C LEU A 148 1.45 -13.30 1.12
N ALA A 149 1.46 -12.15 1.79
CA ALA A 149 1.18 -12.11 3.22
C ALA A 149 -0.31 -12.30 3.54
N THR A 150 -1.21 -11.81 2.68
CA THR A 150 -2.65 -12.09 2.83
C THR A 150 -2.97 -13.57 2.67
N THR A 151 -2.17 -14.29 1.87
CA THR A 151 -2.32 -15.74 1.67
C THR A 151 -1.54 -16.59 2.69
N GLY A 152 -0.85 -15.98 3.65
CA GLY A 152 -0.10 -16.69 4.71
C GLY A 152 1.23 -17.31 4.28
N LEU A 153 1.70 -17.08 3.05
CA LEU A 153 2.99 -17.59 2.57
C LEU A 153 4.18 -16.78 3.10
N VAL A 154 3.93 -15.51 3.41
CA VAL A 154 4.90 -14.56 3.93
C VAL A 154 4.32 -13.88 5.17
N GLU A 155 5.14 -13.58 6.16
CA GLU A 155 4.75 -12.77 7.32
C GLU A 155 5.30 -11.36 7.17
N VAL A 156 4.47 -10.38 7.52
CA VAL A 156 4.88 -8.98 7.67
C VAL A 156 5.07 -8.71 9.15
N SER A 157 6.27 -8.27 9.52
CA SER A 157 6.58 -7.84 10.88
C SER A 157 6.17 -6.38 11.12
N ALA A 158 6.06 -5.97 12.39
CA ALA A 158 5.64 -4.61 12.77
C ALA A 158 6.52 -3.49 12.19
N ASN A 159 7.77 -3.79 11.82
CA ASN A 159 8.68 -2.84 11.17
C ASN A 159 8.59 -2.86 9.64
N GLY A 160 7.62 -3.59 9.06
CA GLY A 160 7.42 -3.72 7.62
C GLY A 160 8.37 -4.68 6.91
N CYS A 161 9.14 -5.49 7.64
CA CYS A 161 9.98 -6.53 7.01
C CYS A 161 9.17 -7.79 6.72
N PHE A 162 9.48 -8.45 5.61
CA PHE A 162 8.85 -9.68 5.15
C PHE A 162 9.73 -10.91 5.44
N ALA A 163 9.12 -12.02 5.83
CA ALA A 163 9.81 -13.31 6.03
C ALA A 163 8.94 -14.47 5.52
N VAL A 164 9.56 -15.51 4.98
CA VAL A 164 8.82 -16.71 4.55
C VAL A 164 8.34 -17.49 5.77
N VAL A 165 7.07 -17.89 5.78
CA VAL A 165 6.48 -18.67 6.88
C VAL A 165 7.00 -20.10 6.85
N ALA A 166 7.44 -20.62 8.00
CA ALA A 166 7.79 -22.04 8.12
C ALA A 166 6.50 -22.88 8.03
N VAL A 167 6.49 -23.93 7.20
CA VAL A 167 5.32 -24.81 6.97
C VAL A 167 4.71 -25.33 8.29
N SER A 168 5.53 -25.53 9.32
CA SER A 168 5.10 -25.96 10.66
C SER A 168 4.24 -24.93 11.42
N ALA A 169 4.27 -23.65 11.06
CA ALA A 169 3.46 -22.60 11.68
C ALA A 169 2.07 -22.46 11.04
N HIS A 170 1.88 -22.97 9.82
CA HIS A 170 0.64 -22.85 9.05
C HIS A 170 -0.49 -23.73 9.61
N VAL A 171 -0.14 -24.84 10.26
CA VAL A 171 -1.08 -25.78 10.89
C VAL A 171 -1.57 -25.27 12.26
N SER A 172 -0.73 -24.51 12.99
CA SER A 172 -1.06 -24.08 14.36
C SER A 172 -1.99 -22.87 14.45
N ARG A 173 -2.04 -21.99 13.42
CA ARG A 173 -2.95 -20.82 13.44
C ARG A 173 -4.38 -21.15 13.01
N HIS A 174 -4.55 -22.14 12.12
CA HIS A 174 -5.88 -22.51 11.64
C HIS A 174 -6.70 -23.26 12.70
N SER A 175 -6.03 -24.01 13.59
CA SER A 175 -6.66 -24.70 14.73
C SER A 175 -7.03 -23.74 15.87
N GLN A 176 -6.27 -22.66 16.07
CA GLN A 176 -6.61 -21.64 17.08
C GLN A 176 -7.81 -20.75 16.68
N GLN A 177 -8.03 -20.50 15.38
CA GLN A 177 -9.21 -19.76 14.93
C GLN A 177 -10.50 -20.59 14.95
N GLN A 178 -10.42 -21.92 14.86
CA GLN A 178 -11.59 -22.80 14.99
C GLN A 178 -11.97 -23.11 16.44
N ALA A 179 -11.03 -22.98 17.39
CA ALA A 179 -11.29 -23.25 18.80
C ALA A 179 -12.07 -22.15 19.55
N ILE A 180 -12.31 -20.97 18.94
CA ILE A 180 -12.98 -19.84 19.61
C ILE A 180 -14.52 -19.85 19.41
N THR A 181 -15.09 -20.77 18.62
CA THR A 181 -16.53 -20.73 18.29
C THR A 181 -17.39 -21.80 18.99
N ILE A 182 -16.86 -22.67 19.86
CA ILE A 182 -17.68 -23.66 20.56
C ILE A 182 -17.37 -23.63 22.06
N CYS A 183 -17.91 -22.64 22.77
CA CYS A 183 -18.13 -22.68 24.22
C CYS A 183 -19.05 -21.51 24.65
N ALA A 184 -20.27 -21.49 24.13
CA ALA A 184 -21.33 -20.65 24.69
C ALA A 184 -22.69 -21.28 24.38
N THR A 185 -23.12 -22.21 25.25
CA THR A 185 -24.43 -22.20 25.93
C THR A 185 -24.72 -23.60 26.47
N GLU A 186 -24.26 -23.91 27.67
CA GLU A 186 -24.97 -24.83 28.56
C GLU A 186 -24.83 -24.37 30.01
N MET A 187 -25.94 -24.53 30.76
CA MET A 187 -26.26 -24.16 32.15
C MET A 187 -27.08 -22.86 32.30
N ARG A 188 -28.24 -22.84 32.98
CA ARG A 188 -29.12 -23.88 33.56
C ARG A 188 -30.38 -23.17 34.09
N ALA A 189 -31.51 -23.85 34.00
CA ALA A 189 -32.65 -23.91 34.94
C ALA A 189 -33.19 -22.63 35.64
N ALA A 190 -34.48 -22.37 35.42
CA ALA A 190 -35.51 -22.46 36.47
C ALA A 190 -36.86 -22.83 35.82
#